data_AF-A0A1W2FEF1-F1
#
_entry.id   AF-A0A1W2FEF1-F1
#
_cell.length_a   1.000
_cell.length_b   1.000
_cell.length_c   1.000
_cell.angle_alpha   90.00
_cell.angle_beta   90.00
_cell.angle_gamma   90.00
#
_symmetry.space_group_name_H-M   'P 1'
#
loop_
_entity.id
_entity.type
_entity.pdbx_description
1 polymer ?
#
loop_
_entity_poly.entity_id
_entity_poly.type
_entity_poly.pdbx_seq_one_letter_code
_entity_poly.pdbx_strand_id
1 'polypeptide(L)'
;MARARIALFVLEALPNARTVRRFVADHVADIAFVGLSNPRRPSTGGFLGQVSRHLRHSGSGFMPYLMVNSGLPDLLRPLAPLTQDWVGTRDSPDATPLKTLCERLHVPTLKVDDVNGVEVARTLSVHRTASA
;
A
#
# COMPACT_ATOMS: atom_id res chain seq x y z
N MET A 1 11.50 2.12 30.06
CA MET A 1 11.57 3.06 28.91
C MET A 1 10.43 2.73 27.96
N ALA A 2 9.72 3.75 27.50
CA ALA A 2 8.76 3.64 26.39
C ALA A 2 9.40 2.94 25.19
N ARG A 3 8.77 1.90 24.65
CA ARG A 3 9.24 1.25 23.42
C ARG A 3 8.95 2.17 22.23
N ALA A 4 9.96 2.48 21.42
CA ALA A 4 9.77 3.27 20.21
C ALA A 4 8.81 2.54 19.23
N ARG A 5 7.87 3.28 18.64
CA ARG A 5 6.93 2.79 17.62
C ARG A 5 7.17 3.48 16.29
N ILE A 6 6.85 2.80 15.20
CA ILE A 6 7.15 3.20 13.83
C ILE A 6 5.98 4.01 13.25
N ALA A 7 6.26 5.21 12.73
CA ALA A 7 5.37 5.91 11.81
C ALA A 7 5.73 5.52 10.38
N LEU A 8 4.90 4.70 9.72
CA LEU A 8 5.22 4.14 8.40
C LEU A 8 4.59 4.99 7.29
N PHE A 9 5.40 5.70 6.50
CA PHE A 9 4.93 6.45 5.33
C PHE A 9 5.16 5.65 4.05
N VAL A 10 4.10 5.42 3.28
CA VAL A 10 4.16 4.58 2.08
C VAL A 10 3.42 5.20 0.90
N LEU A 11 4.05 5.10 -0.26
CA LEU A 11 3.40 5.11 -1.57
C LEU A 11 3.16 3.68 -2.01
N GLU A 12 1.93 3.20 -1.85
CA GLU A 12 1.57 1.84 -2.23
C GLU A 12 1.53 1.78 -3.76
N ALA A 13 2.50 1.04 -4.31
CA ALA A 13 2.66 0.78 -5.73
C ALA A 13 2.74 -0.73 -5.95
N LEU A 14 2.40 -1.18 -7.15
CA LEU A 14 2.40 -2.61 -7.47
C LEU A 14 3.70 -3.37 -7.05
N PRO A 15 4.93 -2.84 -7.26
CA PRO A 15 6.14 -3.57 -6.88
C PRO A 15 6.37 -3.71 -5.37
N ASN A 16 5.80 -2.81 -4.54
CA ASN A 16 6.03 -2.80 -3.09
C ASN A 16 4.80 -3.22 -2.27
N ALA A 17 3.62 -3.31 -2.89
CA ALA A 17 2.35 -3.50 -2.19
C ALA A 17 2.36 -4.75 -1.31
N ARG A 18 2.80 -5.89 -1.85
CA ARG A 18 2.86 -7.15 -1.09
C ARG A 18 3.78 -7.06 0.12
N THR A 19 4.99 -6.57 -0.08
CA THR A 19 6.00 -6.46 0.98
C THR A 19 5.53 -5.52 2.09
N VAL A 20 4.94 -4.38 1.72
CA VAL A 20 4.41 -3.43 2.71
C VAL A 20 3.24 -4.04 3.48
N ARG A 21 2.30 -4.71 2.80
CA ARG A 21 1.15 -5.35 3.47
C ARG A 21 1.59 -6.40 4.48
N ARG A 22 2.56 -7.25 4.11
CA ARG A 22 3.17 -8.22 5.04
C ARG A 22 3.83 -7.55 6.21
N PHE A 23 4.67 -6.55 5.94
CA PHE A 23 5.34 -5.79 6.99
C PHE A 23 4.34 -5.20 7.99
N VAL A 24 3.24 -4.61 7.52
CA VAL A 24 2.20 -4.09 8.41
C VAL A 24 1.53 -5.19 9.23
N ALA A 25 1.22 -6.33 8.62
CA ALA A 25 0.61 -7.46 9.31
C ALA A 25 1.54 -8.06 10.39
N ASP A 26 2.83 -8.19 10.10
CA ASP A 26 3.82 -8.79 11.00
C ASP A 26 4.22 -7.84 12.15
N HIS A 27 4.09 -6.52 11.95
CA HIS A 27 4.57 -5.50 12.88
C HIS A 27 3.47 -4.59 13.44
N VAL A 28 2.19 -5.03 13.48
CA VAL A 28 1.05 -4.23 13.98
C VAL A 28 1.33 -3.60 15.34
N ALA A 29 1.89 -4.36 16.28
CA ALA A 29 2.17 -3.88 17.65
C ALA A 29 3.31 -2.84 17.70
N ASP A 30 4.13 -2.77 16.67
CA ASP A 30 5.29 -1.87 16.57
C ASP A 30 4.94 -0.58 15.83
N ILE A 31 3.85 -0.57 15.07
CA ILE A 31 3.43 0.56 14.24
C ILE A 31 2.54 1.50 15.05
N ALA A 32 2.86 2.79 15.04
CA ALA A 32 2.04 3.85 15.63
C ALA A 32 0.89 4.23 14.69
N PHE A 33 1.22 4.50 13.42
CA PHE A 33 0.26 4.78 12.35
C PHE A 33 0.92 4.56 10.97
N VAL A 34 0.08 4.46 9.93
CA VAL A 34 0.51 4.38 8.53
C VAL A 34 0.08 5.63 7.77
N GLY A 35 1.05 6.40 7.29
CA GLY A 35 0.85 7.52 6.37
C GLY A 35 0.69 7.02 4.94
N LEU A 36 -0.53 7.03 4.42
CA LEU A 36 -0.84 6.70 3.03
C LEU A 36 -0.71 7.95 2.18
N SER A 37 0.30 7.97 1.30
CA SER A 37 0.36 9.03 0.28
C SER A 37 -0.88 8.99 -0.61
N ASN A 38 -1.23 10.14 -1.19
CA ASN A 38 -2.33 10.25 -2.15
C ASN A 38 -1.81 10.04 -3.58
N PRO A 39 -1.84 8.82 -4.17
CA PRO A 39 -1.41 8.61 -5.54
C PRO A 39 -2.37 9.24 -6.58
N ARG A 40 -3.58 9.66 -6.17
CA ARG A 40 -4.60 10.20 -7.09
C ARG A 40 -4.59 11.73 -7.05
N ARG A 41 -3.71 12.32 -7.87
CA ARG A 41 -4.14 13.49 -8.64
C ARG A 41 -5.09 12.97 -9.74
N PRO A 42 -6.37 13.38 -9.79
CA PRO A 42 -7.36 12.86 -10.75
C PRO A 42 -7.01 13.13 -12.23
N SER A 43 -5.93 13.86 -12.53
CA SER A 43 -5.49 14.19 -13.89
C SER A 43 -4.85 13.04 -14.70
N THR A 44 -4.62 11.85 -14.11
CA THR A 44 -3.79 10.80 -14.76
C THR A 44 -4.49 9.44 -14.96
N GLY A 45 -5.79 9.31 -14.66
CA GLY A 45 -6.56 8.08 -14.97
C GLY A 45 -6.26 6.85 -14.11
N GLY A 46 -5.47 6.98 -13.05
CA GLY A 46 -5.09 5.89 -12.14
C GLY A 46 -4.04 4.92 -12.72
N PHE A 47 -3.53 4.02 -11.87
CA PHE A 47 -2.48 3.06 -12.23
C PHE A 47 -2.88 2.15 -13.40
N LEU A 48 -4.12 1.64 -13.41
CA LEU A 48 -4.67 0.85 -14.52
C LEU A 48 -4.80 1.66 -15.82
N GLY A 49 -5.10 2.96 -15.72
CA GLY A 49 -5.11 3.89 -16.86
C GLY A 49 -3.71 4.12 -17.43
N GLN A 50 -2.69 4.23 -16.56
CA GLN A 50 -1.30 4.34 -16.99
C GLN A 50 -0.78 3.05 -17.63
N VAL A 51 -1.07 1.89 -17.04
CA VAL A 51 -0.68 0.58 -17.58
C VAL A 51 -1.37 0.32 -18.93
N SER A 52 -2.68 0.56 -19.03
CA SER A 52 -3.41 0.38 -20.31
C SER A 52 -2.94 1.37 -21.39
N ARG A 53 -2.65 2.62 -21.04
CA ARG A 53 -2.06 3.61 -21.96
C ARG A 53 -0.67 3.18 -22.44
N HIS A 54 0.17 2.66 -21.54
CA HIS A 54 1.49 2.15 -21.92
C HIS A 54 1.41 0.89 -22.78
N LEU A 55 0.51 -0.04 -22.48
CA LEU A 55 0.29 -1.22 -23.32
C LEU A 55 -0.22 -0.82 -24.71
N ARG A 56 -1.09 0.18 -24.81
CA ARG A 56 -1.57 0.72 -26.09
C ARG A 56 -0.49 1.46 -26.88
N HIS A 57 0.51 2.04 -26.22
CA HIS A 57 1.55 2.85 -26.85
C HIS A 57 2.86 2.08 -27.13
N SER A 58 3.24 1.15 -26.25
CA SER A 58 4.51 0.42 -26.26
C SER A 58 4.37 -1.07 -26.60
N GLY A 59 3.15 -1.58 -26.73
CA GLY A 59 2.87 -3.00 -27.02
C GLY A 59 3.35 -3.94 -25.91
N SER A 60 3.46 -5.24 -26.23
CA SER A 60 3.93 -6.28 -25.30
C SER A 60 5.41 -6.14 -24.89
N GLY A 61 6.18 -5.22 -25.49
CA GLY A 61 7.58 -4.97 -25.15
C GLY A 61 7.81 -4.40 -23.75
N PHE A 62 6.77 -3.82 -23.12
CA PHE A 62 6.82 -3.36 -21.72
C PHE A 62 6.55 -4.49 -20.71
N MET A 63 6.01 -5.62 -21.18
CA MET A 63 5.63 -6.76 -20.34
C MET A 63 6.82 -7.41 -19.61
N PRO A 64 7.99 -7.62 -20.25
CA PRO A 64 9.16 -8.16 -19.55
C PRO A 64 9.62 -7.27 -18.39
N TYR A 65 9.61 -5.94 -18.59
CA TYR A 65 9.96 -4.99 -17.53
C TYR A 65 9.00 -5.09 -16.34
N LEU A 66 7.69 -5.18 -16.60
CA LEU A 66 6.68 -5.40 -15.56
C LEU A 66 6.83 -6.78 -14.90
N MET A 67 7.12 -7.83 -15.65
CA MET A 67 7.34 -9.16 -15.07
C MET A 67 8.49 -9.16 -14.06
N VAL A 68 9.60 -8.52 -14.40
CA VAL A 68 10.80 -8.48 -13.55
C VAL A 68 10.64 -7.53 -12.37
N ASN A 69 10.17 -6.30 -12.60
CA ASN A 69 10.18 -5.26 -11.57
C ASN A 69 8.92 -5.24 -10.70
N SER A 70 7.82 -5.77 -11.24
CA SER A 70 6.50 -5.65 -10.65
C SER A 70 5.88 -7.01 -10.30
N GLY A 71 6.50 -8.11 -10.74
CA GLY A 71 6.02 -9.46 -10.49
C GLY A 71 4.79 -9.78 -11.33
N LEU A 72 4.95 -10.65 -12.33
CA LEU A 72 3.82 -11.16 -13.13
C LEU A 72 2.63 -11.66 -12.27
N PRO A 73 2.82 -12.34 -11.13
CA PRO A 73 1.70 -12.80 -10.30
C PRO A 73 0.83 -11.65 -9.76
N ASP A 74 1.45 -10.52 -9.40
CA ASP A 74 0.73 -9.37 -8.86
C ASP A 74 0.04 -8.55 -9.97
N LEU A 75 0.54 -8.63 -11.21
CA LEU A 75 -0.10 -8.05 -12.39
C LEU A 75 -1.34 -8.84 -12.85
N LEU A 76 -1.35 -10.16 -12.66
CA LEU A 76 -2.44 -11.07 -13.05
C LEU A 76 -3.53 -11.21 -11.97
N ARG A 77 -3.24 -10.87 -10.71
CA ARG A 77 -4.20 -10.92 -9.59
C ARG A 77 -5.45 -10.03 -9.70
N PRO A 78 -5.46 -8.88 -10.39
CA PRO A 78 -6.69 -8.14 -10.66
C PRO A 78 -7.68 -8.90 -11.55
N LEU A 79 -7.21 -9.89 -12.33
CA LEU A 79 -8.05 -10.83 -13.09
C LEU A 79 -8.50 -12.03 -12.25
N ALA A 80 -8.11 -12.08 -10.97
CA ALA A 80 -8.43 -13.15 -10.04
C ALA A 80 -9.73 -13.03 -9.21
N PRO A 81 -10.68 -12.07 -9.38
CA PRO A 81 -11.93 -12.18 -8.63
C PRO A 81 -12.71 -13.46 -8.97
N LEU A 82 -12.43 -14.09 -10.12
CA LEU A 82 -12.99 -15.39 -10.50
C LEU A 82 -12.25 -16.61 -9.92
N THR A 83 -11.01 -16.44 -9.43
CA THR A 83 -10.18 -17.55 -8.92
C THR A 83 -9.87 -17.45 -7.42
N GLN A 84 -10.04 -16.29 -6.80
CA GLN A 84 -9.81 -16.09 -5.36
C GLN A 84 -10.81 -16.83 -4.47
N ASP A 85 -12.05 -17.04 -4.93
CA ASP A 85 -13.05 -17.86 -4.23
C ASP A 85 -12.69 -19.35 -4.21
N TRP A 86 -11.92 -19.82 -5.21
CA TRP A 86 -11.47 -21.22 -5.29
C TRP A 86 -10.22 -21.53 -4.46
N VAL A 87 -9.38 -20.53 -4.16
CA VAL A 87 -8.09 -20.73 -3.50
C VAL A 87 -8.10 -20.29 -2.03
N GLY A 88 -9.24 -19.83 -1.49
CA GLY A 88 -9.37 -19.48 -0.06
C GLY A 88 -8.44 -18.36 0.40
N THR A 89 -7.91 -17.55 -0.52
CA THR A 89 -6.83 -16.57 -0.25
C THR A 89 -7.35 -15.16 0.05
N ARG A 90 -8.68 -15.02 0.20
CA ARG A 90 -9.39 -13.76 0.45
C ARG A 90 -8.96 -13.06 1.76
N ASP A 91 -8.39 -13.84 2.68
CA ASP A 91 -7.87 -13.36 3.96
C ASP A 91 -6.34 -13.20 3.99
N SER A 92 -5.65 -13.36 2.86
CA SER A 92 -4.22 -13.10 2.82
C SER A 92 -3.94 -11.59 2.87
N PRO A 93 -3.08 -11.10 3.80
CA PRO A 93 -2.67 -9.71 3.86
C PRO A 93 -2.14 -9.20 2.53
N ASP A 94 -1.47 -10.07 1.77
CA ASP A 94 -0.86 -9.80 0.46
C ASP A 94 -1.87 -9.31 -0.59
N ALA A 95 -3.12 -9.77 -0.51
CA ALA A 95 -4.16 -9.49 -1.50
C ALA A 95 -5.05 -8.29 -1.13
N THR A 96 -5.02 -7.85 0.13
CA THR A 96 -5.88 -6.79 0.64
C THR A 96 -5.21 -5.42 0.44
N PRO A 97 -5.86 -4.41 -0.18
CA PRO A 97 -5.32 -3.06 -0.27
C PRO A 97 -4.89 -2.51 1.08
N LEU A 98 -3.76 -1.79 1.16
CA LEU A 98 -3.14 -1.43 2.44
C LEU A 98 -4.09 -0.66 3.37
N LYS A 99 -4.91 0.26 2.84
CA LYS A 99 -5.92 0.98 3.63
C LYS A 99 -6.90 0.02 4.33
N THR A 100 -7.45 -0.92 3.57
CA THR A 100 -8.40 -1.91 4.08
C THR A 100 -7.73 -2.88 5.04
N LEU A 101 -6.46 -3.23 4.81
CA LEU A 101 -5.69 -4.05 5.73
C LEU A 101 -5.47 -3.33 7.06
N CYS A 102 -5.05 -2.06 7.04
CA CYS A 102 -4.89 -1.26 8.25
C CYS A 102 -6.20 -1.11 9.03
N GLU A 103 -7.34 -0.90 8.34
CA GLU A 103 -8.66 -0.86 8.96
C GLU A 103 -8.99 -2.17 9.68
N ARG A 104 -8.76 -3.34 9.05
CA ARG A 104 -8.98 -4.66 9.67
C ARG A 104 -8.07 -4.91 10.88
N LEU A 105 -6.82 -4.46 10.79
CA LEU A 105 -5.83 -4.63 11.84
C LEU A 105 -5.88 -3.52 12.92
N HIS A 106 -6.85 -2.61 12.83
CA HIS A 106 -7.00 -1.46 13.73
C HIS A 106 -5.73 -0.60 13.83
N VAL A 107 -4.98 -0.50 12.73
CA VAL A 107 -3.81 0.36 12.60
C VAL A 107 -4.27 1.75 12.15
N PRO A 108 -3.98 2.83 12.90
CA PRO A 108 -4.36 4.18 12.49
C PRO A 108 -3.75 4.55 11.14
N THR A 109 -4.54 5.17 10.27
CA THR A 109 -4.06 5.66 8.97
C THR A 109 -4.21 7.16 8.84
N LEU A 110 -3.22 7.80 8.25
CA LEU A 110 -3.25 9.22 7.90
C LEU A 110 -3.10 9.34 6.38
N LYS A 111 -3.95 10.13 5.72
CA LYS A 111 -3.71 10.50 4.33
C LYS A 111 -2.69 11.64 4.31
N VAL A 112 -1.61 11.49 3.54
CA VAL A 112 -0.49 12.43 3.55
C VAL A 112 -0.33 13.06 2.18
N ASP A 113 -0.59 14.37 2.10
CA ASP A 113 -0.28 15.19 0.93
C ASP A 113 1.09 15.90 1.08
N ASP A 114 1.50 16.23 2.30
CA ASP A 114 2.84 16.75 2.65
C ASP A 114 3.36 16.09 3.94
N VAL A 115 4.48 15.38 3.85
CA VAL A 115 5.11 14.68 4.99
C VAL A 115 5.62 15.67 6.03
N ASN A 116 6.00 16.89 5.62
CA ASN A 116 6.47 17.95 6.51
C ASN A 116 5.33 18.86 6.99
N GLY A 117 4.08 18.54 6.64
CA GLY A 117 2.91 19.34 6.97
C GLY A 117 2.53 19.28 8.44
N VAL A 118 1.75 20.29 8.86
CA VAL A 118 1.28 20.44 10.25
C VAL A 118 0.46 19.24 10.75
N GLU A 119 -0.22 18.55 9.84
CA GLU A 119 -1.04 17.37 10.16
C GLU A 119 -0.19 16.17 10.57
N VAL A 120 0.93 15.94 9.86
CA VAL A 120 1.89 14.89 10.20
C VAL A 120 2.59 15.20 11.51
N ALA A 121 3.05 16.44 11.70
CA ALA A 121 3.70 16.87 12.94
C ALA A 121 2.78 16.70 14.17
N ARG A 122 1.49 17.05 14.02
CA ARG A 122 0.47 16.83 15.07
C ARG A 122 0.31 15.34 15.37
N THR A 123 0.16 14.51 14.34
CA THR A 123 -0.04 13.06 14.49
C THR A 123 1.15 12.41 15.20
N LEU A 124 2.38 12.74 14.80
CA LEU A 124 3.59 12.28 15.47
C LEU A 124 3.61 12.67 16.96
N SER A 125 3.17 13.90 17.29
CA SER A 125 3.13 14.39 18.67
C SER A 125 2.13 13.60 19.54
N VAL A 126 0.95 13.26 19.01
CA VAL A 126 -0.06 12.45 19.70
C VAL A 126 0.47 11.05 20.04
N HIS A 127 1.20 10.42 19.11
CA HIS A 127 1.75 9.08 19.34
C HIS A 127 3.01 9.08 20.21
N ARG A 128 3.73 10.22 20.28
CA ARG A 128 4.85 10.42 21.20
C ARG A 128 4.39 10.47 22.66
N THR A 129 3.28 11.16 22.95
CA THR A 129 2.75 11.26 24.31
C THR A 129 2.08 9.97 24.78
N ALA A 130 1.43 9.22 23.89
CA ALA A 130 0.81 7.93 24.22
C ALA A 130 1.82 6.82 24.57
N SER A 131 3.12 7.04 24.33
CA SER A 131 4.18 6.08 24.64
C SER A 131 4.91 6.40 25.94
N ALA A 132 4.78 7.63 26.48
CA ALA A 132 5.46 8.09 27.70
C ALA A 132 4.74 7.62 28.97
#